data_AF-A0A7L4R138-F1
#
_entry.id   AF-A0A7L4R138-F1
#
_cell.length_a   1.000
_cell.length_b   1.000
_cell.length_c   1.000
_cell.angle_alpha   90.00
_cell.angle_beta   90.00
_cell.angle_gamma   90.00
#
_symmetry.space_group_name_H-M   'P 1'
#
loop_
_entity.id
_entity.type
_entity.pdbx_description
1 polymer ?
#
loop_
_entity_poly.entity_id
_entity_poly.type
_entity_poly.pdbx_seq_one_letter_code
_entity_poly.pdbx_strand_id
1 'polypeptide(L)'
;MKWAANELKKRGKTVHYVDLSNRPELDAIKSVGEVPDGVKNAVIGLTTMEPADVMKQLFEKGVVNTWIHWRTDTPAVRELCAEHRCFTGRCPMMYLGSDLSIHGVHRAIGKLTGKF
;
A
#
# COMPACT_ATOMS: atom_id res chain seq x y z
N MET A 1 5.33 -5.00 2.85
CA MET A 1 5.30 -3.53 2.64
C MET A 1 6.67 -2.87 2.70
N LYS A 2 7.59 -3.32 3.57
CA LYS A 2 8.99 -2.84 3.66
C LYS A 2 9.72 -2.63 2.32
N TRP A 3 9.63 -3.59 1.39
CA TRP A 3 10.24 -3.45 0.06
C TRP A 3 9.71 -2.26 -0.75
N ALA A 4 8.40 -1.99 -0.69
CA ALA A 4 7.79 -0.84 -1.34
C ALA A 4 8.25 0.48 -0.73
N ALA A 5 8.33 0.53 0.59
CA ALA A 5 8.86 1.70 1.30
C ALA A 5 10.32 1.99 0.89
N ASN A 6 11.17 0.96 0.84
CA ASN A 6 12.57 1.10 0.45
C ASN A 6 12.73 1.56 -1.01
N GLU A 7 11.96 1.01 -1.94
CA GLU A 7 12.02 1.42 -3.35
C GLU A 7 11.54 2.87 -3.54
N LEU A 8 10.50 3.30 -2.83
CA LEU A 8 10.04 4.69 -2.82
C LEU A 8 11.10 5.64 -2.23
N LYS A 9 11.75 5.26 -1.12
CA LYS A 9 12.86 6.03 -0.53
C LYS A 9 14.02 6.17 -1.52
N LYS A 10 14.41 5.09 -2.22
CA LYS A 10 15.46 5.12 -3.27
C LYS A 10 15.14 6.08 -4.42
N ARG A 11 13.85 6.31 -4.69
CA ARG A 11 13.36 7.26 -5.70
C ARG A 11 13.21 8.70 -5.19
N GLY A 12 13.76 9.01 -4.02
CA GLY A 12 13.71 10.34 -3.41
C GLY A 12 12.34 10.73 -2.89
N LYS A 13 11.44 9.77 -2.62
CA LYS A 13 10.15 10.06 -1.98
C LYS A 13 10.30 10.07 -0.47
N THR A 14 9.65 11.02 0.18
CA THR A 14 9.41 10.99 1.63
C THR A 14 8.44 9.86 1.94
N VAL A 15 8.87 8.90 2.77
CA VAL A 15 8.06 7.74 3.14
C VAL A 15 7.94 7.65 4.65
N HIS A 16 6.70 7.72 5.11
CA HIS A 16 6.31 7.39 6.48
C HIS A 16 5.88 5.93 6.52
N TYR A 17 6.60 5.10 7.29
CA TYR A 17 6.28 3.69 7.42
C TYR A 17 5.39 3.50 8.65
N VAL A 18 4.16 3.02 8.42
CA VAL A 18 3.20 2.72 9.49
C VAL A 18 3.15 1.21 9.67
N ASP A 19 3.45 0.73 10.86
CA ASP A 19 3.40 -0.68 11.23
C ASP A 19 2.38 -0.86 12.36
N LEU A 20 1.22 -1.41 11.99
CA LEU A 20 0.10 -1.66 12.90
C LEU A 20 0.11 -3.09 13.46
N SER A 21 1.23 -3.82 13.31
CA SER A 21 1.37 -5.14 13.90
C SER A 21 1.60 -5.06 15.41
N ASN A 22 1.43 -6.18 16.11
CA ASN A 22 1.70 -6.27 17.55
C ASN A 22 3.20 -6.11 17.90
N ARG A 23 4.09 -6.11 16.90
CA ARG A 23 5.55 -5.99 17.06
C ARG A 23 6.12 -5.06 15.97
N PRO A 24 5.82 -3.75 16.04
CA PRO A 24 6.25 -2.82 15.02
C PRO A 24 7.77 -2.64 15.00
N GLU A 25 8.34 -2.33 13.83
CA GLU A 25 9.73 -1.90 13.73
C GLU A 25 9.99 -0.63 14.58
N LEU A 26 11.19 -0.48 15.14
CA LEU A 26 11.50 0.58 16.13
C LEU A 26 11.31 2.01 15.58
N ASP A 27 11.53 2.20 14.28
CA ASP A 27 11.41 3.48 13.56
C ASP A 27 10.05 3.64 12.84
N ALA A 28 9.13 2.69 13.01
CA ALA A 28 7.81 2.75 12.42
C ALA A 28 6.85 3.61 13.25
N ILE A 29 5.96 4.31 12.55
CA ILE A 29 4.76 4.91 13.12
C ILE A 29 3.82 3.78 13.56
N LYS A 30 3.25 3.88 14.77
CA LYS A 30 2.49 2.77 15.39
C LYS A 30 0.98 2.94 15.31
N SER A 31 0.52 4.11 14.88
CA SER A 31 -0.89 4.41 14.71
C SER A 31 -1.14 5.31 13.49
N VAL A 32 -2.34 5.27 12.92
CA VAL A 32 -2.70 6.13 11.78
C VAL A 32 -2.75 7.60 12.20
N GLY A 33 -3.11 7.89 13.45
CA GLY A 33 -3.19 9.25 14.00
C GLY A 33 -1.85 9.99 13.98
N GLU A 34 -0.74 9.26 14.17
CA GLU A 34 0.63 9.77 14.12
C GLU A 34 1.15 10.05 12.70
N VAL A 35 0.41 9.70 11.65
CA VAL A 35 0.79 10.05 10.27
C VAL A 35 0.81 11.58 10.13
N PRO A 36 1.87 12.18 9.56
CA PRO A 36 1.93 13.62 9.38
C PRO A 36 0.80 14.15 8.49
N ASP A 37 0.37 15.38 8.78
CA ASP A 37 -0.59 16.07 7.93
C ASP A 37 0.00 16.39 6.55
N GLY A 38 -0.87 16.54 5.55
CA GLY A 38 -0.46 16.83 4.18
C GLY A 38 -0.02 15.60 3.37
N VAL A 39 0.03 14.40 3.97
CA VAL A 39 0.22 13.15 3.22
C VAL A 39 -0.98 12.91 2.30
N LYS A 40 -0.72 12.78 0.99
CA LYS A 40 -1.77 12.58 -0.03
C LYS A 40 -1.89 11.16 -0.57
N ASN A 41 -0.86 10.33 -0.34
CA ASN A 41 -0.75 9.01 -0.95
C ASN A 41 -0.48 7.97 0.13
N ALA A 42 -1.20 6.85 0.09
CA ALA A 42 -0.96 5.71 0.96
C ALA A 42 -0.86 4.41 0.17
N VAL A 43 -0.05 3.48 0.68
CA VAL A 43 0.07 2.11 0.16
C VAL A 43 -0.31 1.14 1.27
N ILE A 44 -1.38 0.40 1.07
CA ILE A 44 -2.03 -0.44 2.08
C ILE A 44 -1.74 -1.92 1.79
N GLY A 45 -1.32 -2.64 2.82
CA GLY A 45 -1.05 -4.07 2.77
C GLY A 45 -1.21 -4.70 4.15
N LEU A 46 -2.36 -4.45 4.79
CA LEU A 46 -2.70 -4.93 6.13
C LEU A 46 -3.40 -6.28 6.03
N THR A 47 -2.96 -7.25 6.83
CA THR A 47 -3.52 -8.63 6.84
C THR A 47 -4.07 -9.06 8.20
N THR A 48 -3.71 -8.35 9.27
CA THR A 48 -4.07 -8.69 10.66
C THR A 48 -5.32 -7.98 11.15
N MET A 49 -5.83 -7.02 10.38
CA MET A 49 -7.03 -6.25 10.66
C MET A 49 -7.70 -5.83 9.36
N GLU A 50 -8.93 -5.35 9.43
CA GLU A 50 -9.70 -4.87 8.28
C GLU A 50 -9.05 -3.60 7.69
N PRO A 51 -8.56 -3.62 6.43
CA PRO A 51 -7.90 -2.45 5.84
C PRO A 51 -8.83 -1.25 5.67
N ALA A 52 -10.15 -1.47 5.51
CA ALA A 52 -11.12 -0.39 5.36
C ALA A 52 -11.17 0.55 6.58
N ASP A 53 -10.97 0.03 7.80
CA ASP A 53 -10.98 0.84 9.03
C ASP A 53 -9.79 1.79 9.11
N VAL A 54 -8.65 1.38 8.54
CA VAL A 54 -7.46 2.22 8.42
C VAL A 54 -7.61 3.23 7.27
N MET A 55 -8.24 2.83 6.16
CA MET A 55 -8.50 3.73 5.05
C MET A 55 -9.39 4.91 5.45
N LYS A 56 -10.44 4.68 6.24
CA LYS A 56 -11.31 5.76 6.77
C LYS A 56 -10.50 6.82 7.53
N GLN A 57 -9.65 6.38 8.47
CA GLN A 57 -8.78 7.28 9.24
C GLN A 57 -7.79 8.05 8.33
N LEU A 58 -7.27 7.41 7.28
CA LEU A 58 -6.40 8.08 6.32
C LEU A 58 -7.15 9.12 5.49
N PHE A 59 -8.40 8.85 5.10
CA PHE A 59 -9.24 9.79 4.37
C PHE A 59 -9.61 11.01 5.23
N GLU A 60 -9.91 10.81 6.52
CA GLU A 60 -10.10 11.90 7.49
C GLU A 60 -8.86 12.79 7.61
N LYS A 61 -7.65 12.21 7.49
CA LYS A 61 -6.38 12.95 7.45
C LYS A 61 -6.04 13.55 6.08
N GLY A 62 -6.94 13.42 5.10
CA GLY A 62 -6.81 14.04 3.78
C GLY A 62 -5.91 13.30 2.79
N VAL A 63 -5.69 12.00 3.00
CA VAL A 63 -5.13 11.10 1.97
C VAL A 63 -6.18 10.94 0.87
N VAL A 64 -5.75 11.10 -0.40
CA VAL A 64 -6.66 11.11 -1.55
C VAL A 64 -6.38 9.98 -2.54
N ASN A 65 -5.18 9.39 -2.51
CA ASN A 65 -4.80 8.28 -3.38
C ASN A 65 -4.38 7.06 -2.54
N THR A 66 -5.03 5.91 -2.75
CA THR A 66 -4.72 4.67 -2.01
C THR A 66 -4.39 3.51 -2.94
N TRP A 67 -3.20 2.94 -2.79
CA TRP A 67 -2.82 1.69 -3.46
C TRP A 67 -3.07 0.53 -2.53
N ILE A 68 -3.88 -0.43 -2.95
CA ILE A 68 -4.25 -1.59 -2.13
C ILE A 68 -3.58 -2.83 -2.68
N HIS A 69 -2.88 -3.55 -1.81
CA HIS A 69 -2.34 -4.85 -2.17
C HIS A 69 -3.48 -5.83 -2.48
N TRP A 70 -3.45 -6.46 -3.65
CA TRP A 70 -4.50 -7.38 -4.11
C TRP A 70 -4.95 -8.46 -3.10
N ARG A 71 -4.04 -8.94 -2.24
CA ARG A 71 -4.36 -9.89 -1.16
C ARG A 71 -5.15 -9.29 0.02
N THR A 72 -5.34 -7.98 0.05
CA THR A 72 -5.99 -7.23 1.12
C THR A 72 -7.16 -6.40 0.59
N ASP A 73 -7.68 -6.75 -0.59
CA ASP A 73 -8.84 -6.14 -1.23
C ASP A 73 -10.13 -6.84 -0.76
N THR A 74 -10.62 -6.43 0.41
CA THR A 74 -11.84 -6.96 1.04
C THR A 74 -13.10 -6.31 0.44
N PRO A 75 -14.31 -6.85 0.66
CA PRO A 75 -15.55 -6.19 0.25
C PRO A 75 -15.68 -4.75 0.79
N ALA A 76 -15.34 -4.52 2.07
CA ALA A 76 -15.38 -3.20 2.68
C ALA A 76 -14.38 -2.21 2.05
N VAL A 77 -13.21 -2.69 1.63
CA VAL A 77 -12.27 -1.88 0.85
C VAL A 77 -12.87 -1.50 -0.50
N ARG A 78 -13.53 -2.42 -1.20
CA ARG A 78 -14.16 -2.15 -2.51
C ARG A 78 -15.28 -1.12 -2.42
N GLU A 79 -16.08 -1.17 -1.36
CA GLU A 79 -17.11 -0.16 -1.09
C GLU A 79 -16.49 1.23 -0.96
N LEU A 80 -15.44 1.37 -0.13
CA LEU A 80 -14.71 2.63 -0.03
C LEU A 80 -14.12 3.07 -1.38
N CYS A 81 -13.63 2.14 -2.18
CA CYS A 81 -13.06 2.43 -3.48
C CYS A 81 -14.09 2.78 -4.57
N ALA A 82 -15.39 2.63 -4.31
CA ALA A 82 -16.44 3.16 -5.19
C ALA A 82 -16.54 4.69 -5.09
N GLU A 83 -16.19 5.26 -3.93
CA GLU A 83 -16.31 6.70 -3.63
C GLU A 83 -14.96 7.41 -3.56
N HIS A 84 -13.87 6.66 -3.35
CA HIS A 84 -12.52 7.19 -3.21
C HIS A 84 -11.57 6.67 -4.29
N ARG A 85 -10.52 7.44 -4.60
CA ARG A 85 -9.54 7.06 -5.61
C ARG A 85 -8.60 5.97 -5.09
N CYS A 86 -8.94 4.73 -5.44
CA CYS A 86 -8.15 3.54 -5.16
C CYS A 86 -7.47 2.97 -6.40
N PHE A 87 -6.33 2.32 -6.18
CA PHE A 87 -5.61 1.52 -7.16
C PHE A 87 -5.51 0.08 -6.63
N THR A 88 -6.39 -0.80 -7.13
CA THR A 88 -6.55 -2.19 -6.67
C THR A 88 -6.08 -3.20 -7.72
N GLY A 89 -6.29 -4.50 -7.47
CA GLY A 89 -6.08 -5.58 -8.44
C GLY A 89 -4.62 -5.99 -8.71
N ARG A 90 -3.63 -5.28 -8.14
CA ARG A 90 -2.20 -5.59 -8.32
C ARG A 90 -1.40 -5.43 -7.03
N CYS A 91 -0.18 -5.98 -6.98
CA CYS A 91 0.77 -5.62 -5.94
C CYS A 91 1.25 -4.18 -6.16
N PRO A 92 1.29 -3.29 -5.15
CA PRO A 92 1.72 -1.91 -5.32
C PRO A 92 3.15 -1.76 -5.86
N MET A 93 4.00 -2.75 -5.61
CA MET A 93 5.33 -2.85 -6.21
C MET A 93 5.32 -2.83 -7.74
N MET A 94 4.23 -3.26 -8.38
CA MET A 94 4.11 -3.23 -9.84
C MET A 94 4.03 -1.81 -10.41
N TYR A 95 3.60 -0.83 -9.63
CA TYR A 95 3.65 0.59 -10.03
C TYR A 95 5.05 1.21 -9.84
N LEU A 96 5.94 0.49 -9.14
CA LEU A 96 7.30 0.92 -8.83
C LEU A 96 8.35 0.23 -9.72
N GLY A 97 7.99 -0.78 -10.52
CA GLY A 97 8.96 -1.46 -11.38
C GLY A 97 9.37 -0.62 -12.59
N SER A 98 10.68 -0.44 -12.80
CA SER A 98 11.25 -0.44 -14.16
C SER A 98 11.52 -1.88 -14.58
N ASP A 99 11.56 -2.13 -15.89
CA ASP A 99 11.34 -3.44 -16.52
C ASP A 99 12.37 -4.54 -16.20
N LEU A 100 13.42 -4.24 -15.41
CA LEU A 100 14.57 -5.12 -15.18
C LEU A 100 14.89 -5.46 -13.72
N SER A 101 14.07 -5.08 -12.73
CA SER A 101 14.25 -5.59 -11.34
C SER A 101 13.66 -7.00 -11.16
N ILE A 102 13.91 -7.65 -10.00
CA ILE A 102 13.24 -8.91 -9.55
C ILE A 102 11.71 -8.95 -9.84
N HIS A 103 11.08 -7.80 -9.99
CA HIS A 103 9.66 -7.65 -10.33
C HIS A 103 9.32 -7.83 -11.82
N GLY A 104 10.27 -7.66 -12.74
CA GLY A 104 10.15 -8.07 -14.15
C GLY A 104 9.98 -9.59 -14.26
N VAL A 105 10.67 -10.35 -13.40
CA VAL A 105 10.56 -11.81 -13.32
C VAL A 105 9.19 -12.24 -12.79
N HIS A 106 8.65 -11.60 -11.74
CA HIS A 106 7.28 -11.86 -11.27
C HIS A 106 6.22 -11.49 -12.33
N ARG A 107 6.40 -10.38 -13.05
CA ARG A 107 5.51 -9.99 -14.16
C ARG A 107 5.57 -11.01 -15.31
N ALA A 108 6.75 -11.54 -15.61
CA ALA A 108 6.95 -12.56 -16.65
C ALA A 108 6.36 -13.92 -16.25
N ILE A 109 6.63 -14.41 -15.03
CA ILE A 109 6.05 -15.67 -14.50
C ILE A 109 4.53 -15.55 -14.39
N GLY A 110 4.02 -14.39 -13.99
CA GLY A 110 2.59 -14.13 -13.91
C GLY A 110 1.89 -14.21 -15.28
N LYS A 111 2.47 -13.57 -16.30
CA LYS A 111 2.00 -13.68 -17.70
C LYS A 111 2.06 -15.11 -18.24
N LEU A 112 3.06 -15.90 -17.86
CA LEU A 112 3.26 -17.28 -18.34
C LEU A 112 2.32 -18.31 -17.69
N THR A 113 1.81 -18.03 -16.48
CA THR A 113 0.96 -18.97 -15.73
C THR A 113 -0.53 -18.64 -15.80
N GLY A 114 -0.93 -17.64 -16.59
CA GLY A 114 -2.34 -17.25 -16.79
C GLY A 114 -3.04 -16.76 -15.53
N LYS A 115 -2.28 -16.48 -14.46
CA LYS A 115 -2.80 -16.04 -13.15
C LYS A 115 -2.72 -14.52 -12.93
N PHE A 116 -2.40 -13.76 -13.99
CA PHE A 116 -2.36 -12.30 -14.00
C PHE A 116 -2.74 -11.73 -15.37
#